data_AF-A0A9D7B7K9-F1
#
_entry.id   AF-A0A9D7B7K9-F1
#
_cell.length_a   1.000
_cell.length_b   1.000
_cell.length_c   1.000
_cell.angle_alpha   90.00
_cell.angle_beta   90.00
_cell.angle_gamma   90.00
#
_symmetry.space_group_name_H-M   'P 1'
#
loop_
_entity.id
_entity.type
_entity.pdbx_description
1 polymer ?
#
loop_
_entity_poly.entity_id
_entity_poly.type
_entity_poly.pdbx_seq_one_letter_code
_entity_poly.pdbx_strand_id
1 'polypeptide(L)' 'MRDAHGHRQRKLAWSGPSNFNSTGAEPHRVRPGTYTLVVTGSNGCTSTATAEVEQDTDVPGAQPLAGPSPAATSA' A
#
# COMPACT_ATOMS: atom_id res chain seq x y z
N MET A 1 10.66 -28.75 20.46
CA MET A 1 11.39 -27.71 19.71
C MET A 1 10.37 -26.88 18.94
N ARG A 2 9.70 -25.97 19.63
CA ARG A 2 8.70 -25.04 19.10
C ARG A 2 9.29 -23.66 19.33
N ASP A 3 9.92 -23.10 18.31
CA ASP A 3 10.55 -21.79 18.39
C ASP A 3 9.53 -20.71 17.99
N ALA A 4 9.47 -19.65 18.78
CA ALA A 4 8.35 -18.73 18.96
C ALA A 4 8.14 -17.68 17.83
N HIS A 5 8.55 -17.99 16.60
CA HIS A 5 8.25 -17.15 15.42
C HIS A 5 7.66 -18.06 14.33
N GLY A 6 6.34 -18.17 14.36
CA GLY A 6 5.54 -19.15 13.61
C GLY A 6 5.49 -18.95 12.10
N HIS A 7 6.61 -19.05 11.40
CA HIS A 7 6.60 -19.15 9.95
C HIS A 7 7.06 -20.54 9.55
N ARG A 8 6.10 -21.37 9.10
CA ARG A 8 6.39 -22.49 8.19
C ARG A 8 7.34 -21.94 7.13
N GLN A 9 8.35 -22.70 6.72
CA GLN A 9 9.38 -22.28 5.75
C GLN A 9 8.73 -21.88 4.42
N ARG A 10 8.21 -20.65 4.30
CA ARG A 10 7.59 -20.13 3.08
C ARG A 10 8.34 -18.87 2.69
N LYS A 11 8.93 -18.89 1.52
CA LYS A 11 9.69 -17.77 0.96
C LYS A 11 8.70 -16.82 0.29
N LEU A 12 8.65 -15.58 0.76
CA LEU A 12 7.87 -14.52 0.12
C LEU A 12 8.79 -13.68 -0.76
N ALA A 13 8.33 -13.32 -1.95
CA ALA A 13 9.01 -12.42 -2.86
C ALA A 13 7.99 -11.46 -3.44
N TRP A 14 7.98 -10.23 -2.93
CA TRP A 14 7.25 -9.11 -3.50
C TRP A 14 8.09 -8.46 -4.59
N SER A 15 7.45 -8.18 -5.72
CA SER A 15 7.98 -7.37 -6.81
C SER A 15 6.95 -6.31 -7.18
N GLY A 16 7.37 -5.08 -7.43
CA GLY A 16 6.45 -4.01 -7.77
C GLY A 16 7.10 -2.88 -8.58
N PRO A 17 6.28 -1.88 -8.96
CA PRO A 17 6.74 -0.72 -9.69
C PRO A 17 7.81 0.04 -8.89
N SER A 18 8.65 0.81 -9.59
CA SER A 18 9.79 1.54 -9.00
C SER A 18 10.90 0.66 -8.42
N ASN A 19 11.10 -0.55 -8.97
CA ASN A 19 12.11 -1.52 -8.49
C ASN A 19 11.88 -1.96 -7.04
N PHE A 20 10.63 -2.00 -6.59
CA PHE A 20 10.30 -2.45 -5.25
C PHE A 20 10.53 -3.96 -5.14
N ASN A 21 11.34 -4.40 -4.17
CA ASN A 21 11.40 -5.77 -3.74
C ASN A 21 11.22 -5.89 -2.22
N SER A 22 10.56 -6.95 -1.76
CA SER A 22 10.48 -7.25 -0.33
C SER A 22 10.33 -8.75 -0.13
N THR A 23 10.87 -9.25 0.99
CA THR A 23 10.74 -10.66 1.39
C THR A 23 9.96 -10.83 2.70
N GLY A 24 9.50 -9.72 3.29
CA GLY A 24 8.66 -9.73 4.48
C GLY A 24 7.19 -10.05 4.17
N ALA A 25 6.47 -10.55 5.17
CA ALA A 25 5.02 -10.72 5.08
C ALA A 25 4.29 -9.37 4.96
N GLU A 26 4.86 -8.32 5.55
CA GLU A 26 4.29 -6.97 5.59
C GLU A 26 5.30 -5.96 4.99
N PRO A 27 5.23 -5.69 3.68
CA PRO A 27 6.01 -4.62 3.07
C PRO A 27 5.53 -3.23 3.55
N HIS A 28 6.43 -2.44 4.11
CA HIS A 28 6.15 -1.06 4.52
C HIS A 28 6.68 -0.06 3.47
N ARG A 29 6.04 1.11 3.35
CA ARG A 29 6.32 2.14 2.32
C ARG A 29 6.12 1.66 0.87
N VAL A 30 5.03 0.94 0.61
CA VAL A 30 4.57 0.72 -0.76
C VAL A 30 4.09 2.03 -1.37
N ARG A 31 4.42 2.24 -2.65
CA ARG A 31 3.92 3.36 -3.46
C ARG A 31 2.65 2.91 -4.19
N PRO A 32 1.81 3.83 -4.65
CA PRO A 32 0.70 3.46 -5.50
C PRO A 32 1.18 2.74 -6.78
N GLY A 33 0.51 1.64 -7.12
CA GLY A 33 0.78 0.79 -8.28
C GLY A 33 0.53 -0.71 -8.01
N THR A 34 0.76 -1.55 -9.02
CA THR A 34 0.46 -2.99 -8.97
C THR A 34 1.63 -3.80 -8.43
N TYR A 35 1.44 -4.52 -7.33
CA TYR A 35 2.42 -5.40 -6.71
C TYR A 35 2.11 -6.86 -6.98
N THR A 36 3.15 -7.65 -7.19
CA THR A 36 3.08 -9.10 -7.39
C THR A 36 3.83 -9.80 -6.26
N LEU A 37 3.13 -10.63 -5.50
CA LEU A 37 3.67 -11.51 -4.48
C LEU A 37 3.82 -12.92 -5.05
N VAL A 38 5.02 -13.49 -4.89
CA VAL A 38 5.27 -14.91 -5.13
C VAL A 38 5.59 -15.56 -3.79
N VAL A 39 4.79 -16.56 -3.40
CA VAL A 39 4.98 -17.37 -2.20
C VAL A 39 5.44 -18.75 -2.60
N THR A 40 6.61 -19.17 -2.12
CA THR A 40 7.11 -20.54 -2.29
C THR A 40 6.88 -21.31 -0.99
N GLY A 41 6.08 -22.36 -1.03
CA GLY A 41 5.86 -23.27 0.09
C GLY A 41 7.01 -24.26 0.26
N SER A 42 7.09 -24.87 1.45
CA SER A 42 8.11 -25.86 1.82
C SER A 42 8.09 -27.14 0.96
N ASN A 43 6.97 -27.38 0.29
CA ASN A 43 6.71 -28.45 -0.66
C ASN A 43 7.10 -28.10 -2.11
N GLY A 44 7.72 -26.93 -2.33
CA GLY A 44 8.15 -26.47 -3.65
C GLY A 44 7.04 -25.83 -4.50
N CYS A 45 5.78 -25.85 -4.04
CA CYS A 45 4.69 -25.15 -4.71
C CYS A 45 4.88 -23.63 -4.64
N THR A 46 4.66 -22.96 -5.75
CA THR A 46 4.61 -21.51 -5.83
C THR A 46 3.16 -21.03 -6.01
N SER A 47 2.79 -19.99 -5.29
CA SER A 47 1.53 -19.27 -5.50
C SER A 47 1.85 -17.81 -5.78
N THR A 48 1.17 -17.26 -6.77
CA THR A 48 1.32 -15.85 -7.15
C THR A 48 0.04 -15.11 -6.82
N ALA A 49 0.16 -13.96 -6.19
CA ALA A 49 -0.93 -13.05 -5.87
C ALA A 49 -0.58 -11.64 -6.36
N THR A 50 -1.57 -10.90 -6.81
CA THR A 50 -1.43 -9.51 -7.26
C THR A 50 -2.26 -8.59 -6.37
N ALA A 51 -1.68 -7.48 -5.95
CA ALA A 51 -2.33 -6.47 -5.14
C ALA A 51 -2.13 -5.09 -5.78
N GLU A 52 -3.22 -4.36 -5.98
CA GLU A 52 -3.16 -2.99 -6.49
C GLU A 52 -3.19 -2.02 -5.30
N VAL A 53 -2.19 -1.14 -5.23
CA VAL A 53 -2.13 -0.09 -4.22
C VAL A 53 -2.59 1.19 -4.89
N GLU A 54 -3.74 1.71 -4.48
CA GLU A 54 -4.24 3.00 -4.97
C GLU A 54 -3.59 4.14 -4.17
N GLN A 55 -3.39 5.28 -4.83
CA GLN A 55 -2.96 6.48 -4.13
C GLN A 55 -4.16 7.04 -3.41
N ASP A 56 -4.02 7.29 -2.11
CA ASP A 56 -4.95 8.15 -1.41
C ASP A 56 -4.79 9.58 -1.95
N THR A 57 -5.66 9.91 -2.90
CA THR A 57 -5.80 11.27 -3.45
C THR A 57 -6.94 12.01 -2.77
N ASP A 58 -7.31 11.63 -1.54
CA ASP A 58 -8.20 12.43 -0.73
C ASP A 58 -7.44 13.72 -0.38
N VAL A 59 -7.59 14.72 -1.24
CA VAL A 59 -7.19 16.08 -0.92
C VAL A 59 -8.06 16.40 0.30
N PRO A 60 -7.49 16.57 1.51
CA PRO A 60 -8.31 16.98 2.64
C PRO A 60 -8.98 18.26 2.19
N GLY A 61 -10.30 18.20 2.02
CA GLY A 61 -11.06 19.23 1.35
C GLY A 61 -10.79 20.55 2.05
N ALA A 62 -9.91 21.37 1.46
CA ALA A 62 -9.75 22.74 1.84
C ALA A 62 -11.05 23.40 1.40
N GLN A 63 -12.07 23.35 2.25
CA GLN A 63 -13.28 24.13 2.08
C GLN A 63 -12.80 25.56 1.97
N PRO A 64 -12.95 26.24 0.81
CA PRO A 64 -12.73 27.66 0.81
C PRO A 64 -13.72 28.21 1.84
N LEU A 65 -13.21 28.87 2.89
CA LEU A 65 -14.05 29.75 3.68
C LEU A 65 -14.49 30.85 2.73
N ALA A 66 -15.58 30.61 2.00
CA ALA A 66 -16.41 31.64 1.44
C ALA A 66 -16.94 32.41 2.65
N GLY A 67 -16.16 33.38 3.13
CA GLY A 67 -16.65 34.39 4.04
C GLY A 67 -17.87 35.05 3.39
N PRO A 68 -18.89 35.43 4.17
CA PRO A 68 -20.06 36.10 3.62
C PRO A 68 -19.61 37.34 2.83
N SER A 69 -20.08 37.39 1.58
CA SER A 69 -19.95 38.52 0.65
C SER A 69 -19.91 39.87 1.38
N PRO A 70 -18.92 40.76 1.18
CA PRO A 70 -19.05 42.11 1.67
C PRO A 70 -20.25 42.71 0.93
N ALA A 71 -21.34 42.91 1.66
CA ALA A 71 -22.42 43.77 1.21
C ALA A 71 -21.78 45.12 0.85
N ALA A 72 -21.64 45.37 -0.46
CA ALA A 72 -21.27 46.68 -0.96
C ALA A 72 -22.40 47.63 -0.58
N THR A 73 -22.26 48.26 0.57
CA THR A 73 -23.01 49.47 0.91
C THR A 73 -22.37 50.59 0.08
N SER A 74 -22.93 50.85 -1.09
CA SER A 74 -22.64 52.06 -1.83
C SER A 74 -23.36 53.21 -1.14
N ALA A 75 -22.58 54.12 -0.55
CA ALA A 75 -23.01 55.42 -0.05
C ALA A 75 -23.00 56.47 -1.18
#